data_AF-A0A3B9L1Q0-F1
#
_entry.id   AF-A0A3B9L1Q0-F1
#
_cell.length_a   1.000
_cell.length_b   1.000
_cell.length_c   1.000
_cell.angle_alpha   90.00
_cell.angle_beta   90.00
_cell.angle_gamma   90.00
#
_symmetry.space_group_name_H-M   'P 1'
#
loop_
_entity.id
_entity.type
_entity.pdbx_description
1 polymer ?
#
loop_
_entity_poly.entity_id
_entity_poly.type
_entity_poly.pdbx_seq_one_letter_code
_entity_poly.pdbx_strand_id
1 'polypeptide(L)'
;NAELYGRHTDAPIGMVFPEGYVPGSTPPSYNWETGDWVYNGSEMARHPSQLYESVLEGWLPLILLSVLIWRFGALKRPGLVAGLFLLIYATGRTIVENFRMPDSFVDGLPQWITMGQLLSIPMWIGGAWLVWNALKKKPSAQN
;
A
#
# COMPACT_ATOMS: atom_id res chain seq x y z
N ASN A 1 13.72 -6.79 7.73
CA ASN A 1 14.11 -7.40 6.43
C ASN A 1 14.77 -6.42 5.47
N ALA A 2 14.52 -5.10 5.55
CA ALA A 2 15.17 -4.10 4.69
C ALA A 2 15.06 -4.40 3.18
N GLU A 3 13.94 -5.00 2.77
CA GLU A 3 13.62 -5.37 1.39
C GLU A 3 12.57 -4.42 0.80
N LEU A 4 12.23 -4.53 -0.49
CA LEU A 4 11.10 -3.80 -1.11
C LEU A 4 11.12 -2.26 -0.93
N TYR A 5 12.30 -1.67 -0.77
CA TYR A 5 12.47 -0.23 -0.65
C TYR A 5 12.16 0.49 -1.97
N GLY A 6 11.88 1.79 -1.87
CA GLY A 6 11.42 2.60 -2.99
C GLY A 6 12.54 3.05 -3.94
N ARG A 7 12.17 3.97 -4.84
CA ARG A 7 13.10 4.62 -5.76
C ARG A 7 14.17 5.42 -5.00
N HIS A 8 15.29 5.67 -5.68
CA HIS A 8 16.30 6.61 -5.21
C HIS A 8 15.67 7.98 -4.99
N THR A 9 16.10 8.64 -3.92
CA THR A 9 15.56 9.94 -3.54
C THR A 9 16.60 10.81 -2.86
N ASP A 10 16.59 12.08 -3.23
CA ASP A 10 17.32 13.13 -2.52
C ASP A 10 16.45 13.81 -1.46
N ALA A 11 15.22 13.29 -1.24
CA ALA A 11 14.32 13.82 -0.24
C ALA A 11 14.91 13.64 1.18
N PRO A 12 14.63 14.56 2.12
CA PRO A 12 15.15 14.51 3.48
C PRO A 12 14.66 13.30 4.29
N ILE A 13 13.61 12.62 3.83
CA ILE A 13 13.05 11.40 4.43
C ILE A 13 13.63 10.11 3.82
N GLY A 14 14.60 10.23 2.91
CA GLY A 14 15.31 9.10 2.33
C GLY A 14 16.04 8.29 3.40
N MET A 15 15.96 6.98 3.31
CA MET A 15 16.64 6.04 4.20
C MET A 15 17.64 5.21 3.40
N VAL A 16 18.82 4.97 3.97
CA VAL A 16 19.83 4.09 3.39
C VAL A 16 19.57 2.67 3.89
N PHE A 17 19.36 1.75 2.96
CA PHE A 17 19.11 0.34 3.27
C PHE A 17 20.40 -0.48 3.08
N PRO A 18 20.64 -1.51 3.91
CA PRO A 18 21.80 -2.39 3.76
C PRO A 18 21.65 -3.28 2.51
N GLU A 19 22.56 -3.12 1.56
CA GLU A 19 22.62 -3.85 0.29
C GLU A 19 23.81 -4.84 0.23
N GLY A 20 24.43 -5.14 1.38
CA GLY A 20 25.47 -6.16 1.48
C GLY A 20 24.94 -7.59 1.29
N TYR A 21 25.85 -8.53 1.04
CA TYR A 21 25.52 -9.94 0.83
C TYR A 21 26.33 -10.85 1.75
N VAL A 22 25.64 -11.64 2.56
CA VAL A 22 26.19 -12.69 3.41
C VAL A 22 25.65 -14.04 2.92
N PRO A 23 26.51 -14.96 2.45
CA PRO A 23 26.08 -16.26 1.95
C PRO A 23 25.28 -17.06 3.01
N GLY A 24 24.15 -17.64 2.61
CA GLY A 24 23.33 -18.49 3.49
C GLY A 24 22.48 -17.75 4.54
N SER A 25 22.44 -16.42 4.47
CA SER A 25 21.77 -15.55 5.44
C SER A 25 20.39 -15.07 4.92
N THR A 26 19.38 -14.83 5.77
CA THR A 26 18.04 -14.38 5.33
C THR A 26 17.36 -13.47 6.37
N PRO A 27 17.27 -12.13 6.14
CA PRO A 27 17.67 -11.37 4.94
C PRO A 27 19.18 -11.44 4.56
N PRO A 28 19.51 -11.37 3.25
CA PRO A 28 20.88 -11.51 2.74
C PRO A 28 21.90 -10.51 3.27
N SER A 29 21.43 -9.36 3.76
CA SER A 29 22.28 -8.26 4.24
C SER A 29 22.48 -8.26 5.74
N TYR A 30 22.08 -9.32 6.45
CA TYR A 30 22.27 -9.44 7.89
C TYR A 30 23.23 -10.58 8.23
N ASN A 31 24.22 -10.32 9.09
CA ASN A 31 25.13 -11.36 9.57
C ASN A 31 24.65 -11.87 10.93
N TRP A 32 24.16 -13.12 11.00
CA TRP A 32 23.71 -13.74 12.26
C TRP A 32 24.84 -14.08 13.23
N GLU A 33 26.06 -14.21 12.75
CA GLU A 33 27.22 -14.52 13.60
C GLU A 33 27.71 -13.29 14.34
N THR A 34 27.75 -12.13 13.67
CA THR A 34 28.22 -10.86 14.27
C THR A 34 27.08 -10.02 14.83
N GLY A 35 25.84 -10.22 14.38
CA GLY A 35 24.68 -9.43 14.77
C GLY A 35 24.57 -8.08 14.05
N ASP A 36 25.30 -7.90 12.95
CA ASP A 36 25.41 -6.63 12.25
C ASP A 36 24.78 -6.66 10.85
N TRP A 37 24.29 -5.51 10.40
CA TRP A 37 23.89 -5.29 9.01
C TRP A 37 25.13 -5.02 8.15
N VAL A 38 25.18 -5.65 6.98
CA VAL A 38 26.27 -5.54 6.02
C VAL A 38 25.90 -4.54 4.92
N TYR A 39 26.81 -3.60 4.69
CA TYR A 39 26.70 -2.56 3.68
C TYR A 39 27.82 -2.73 2.63
N ASN A 40 27.54 -2.41 1.38
CA ASN A 40 28.48 -2.43 0.26
C ASN A 40 29.26 -1.11 0.10
N GLY A 41 28.87 -0.04 0.80
CA GLY A 41 29.56 1.26 0.82
C GLY A 41 29.20 2.17 -0.36
N SER A 42 28.28 1.75 -1.22
CA SER A 42 27.81 2.49 -2.40
C SER A 42 26.29 2.74 -2.36
N GLU A 43 25.65 2.48 -1.23
CA GLU A 43 24.20 2.63 -1.10
C GLU A 43 23.75 4.08 -1.19
N MET A 44 22.71 4.30 -1.98
CA MET A 44 22.05 5.58 -2.12
C MET A 44 20.80 5.63 -1.24
N ALA A 45 20.41 6.84 -0.82
CA ALA A 45 19.16 7.05 -0.11
C ALA A 45 17.95 6.68 -0.98
N ARG A 46 16.98 5.98 -0.39
CA ARG A 46 15.77 5.51 -1.07
C ARG A 46 14.54 5.85 -0.25
N HIS A 47 13.40 5.96 -0.92
CA HIS A 47 12.13 6.15 -0.22
C HIS A 47 11.82 4.93 0.67
N PRO A 48 11.46 5.12 1.96
CA PRO A 48 10.99 4.03 2.80
C PRO A 48 9.55 3.67 2.46
N SER A 49 9.33 3.14 1.25
CA SER A 49 8.02 2.72 0.70
C SER A 49 7.26 1.82 1.65
N GLN A 50 7.93 0.93 2.39
CA GLN A 50 7.31 0.08 3.41
C GLN A 50 6.54 0.88 4.48
N LEU A 51 7.09 2.02 4.91
CA LEU A 51 6.40 2.90 5.87
C LEU A 51 5.18 3.53 5.22
N TYR A 52 5.30 3.96 3.96
CA TYR A 52 4.15 4.50 3.22
C TYR A 52 3.06 3.44 3.02
N GLU A 53 3.43 2.20 2.69
CA GLU A 53 2.53 1.05 2.55
C GLU A 53 1.83 0.74 3.87
N SER A 54 2.58 0.56 4.96
CA SER A 54 2.00 0.25 6.27
C SER A 54 1.02 1.32 6.74
N VAL A 55 1.28 2.59 6.43
CA VAL A 55 0.39 3.71 6.77
C VAL A 55 -0.82 3.74 5.85
N LEU A 56 -0.64 3.74 4.53
CA LEU A 56 -1.72 3.96 3.56
C LEU A 56 -2.60 2.74 3.32
N GLU A 57 -2.04 1.53 3.39
CA GLU A 57 -2.76 0.27 3.18
C GLU A 57 -3.18 -0.40 4.51
N GLY A 58 -2.52 -0.07 5.62
CA GLY A 58 -2.80 -0.64 6.94
C GLY A 58 -3.49 0.33 7.89
N TRP A 59 -2.73 1.26 8.46
CA TRP A 59 -3.20 2.14 9.55
C TRP A 59 -4.34 3.07 9.14
N LEU A 60 -4.25 3.68 7.97
CA LEU A 60 -5.24 4.64 7.49
C LEU A 60 -6.61 3.96 7.27
N PRO A 61 -6.73 2.84 6.50
CA PRO A 61 -7.99 2.10 6.42
C PRO A 61 -8.48 1.61 7.77
N LEU A 62 -7.59 1.08 8.62
CA LEU A 62 -7.95 0.56 9.93
C LEU A 62 -8.59 1.63 10.81
N ILE A 63 -7.96 2.81 10.92
CA ILE A 63 -8.47 3.90 11.76
C ILE A 63 -9.77 4.45 11.19
N LEU A 64 -9.82 4.77 9.89
CA LEU A 64 -10.99 5.37 9.26
C LEU A 64 -12.21 4.44 9.35
N LEU A 65 -12.04 3.16 9.00
CA LEU A 65 -13.14 2.20 9.04
C LEU A 65 -13.55 1.87 10.47
N SER A 66 -12.61 1.74 11.41
CA SER A 66 -12.94 1.56 12.84
C SER A 66 -13.82 2.70 13.36
N VAL A 67 -13.46 3.95 13.06
CA VAL A 67 -14.26 5.13 13.44
C VAL A 67 -15.65 5.09 12.77
N LEU A 68 -15.72 4.81 11.46
CA LEU A 68 -16.99 4.68 10.73
C LEU A 68 -17.90 3.61 11.31
N ILE A 69 -17.35 2.46 11.68
CA ILE A 69 -18.10 1.34 12.23
C ILE A 69 -18.59 1.70 13.64
N TRP A 70 -17.70 2.16 14.52
CA TRP A 70 -17.98 2.28 15.95
C TRP A 70 -18.72 3.58 16.27
N ARG A 71 -18.37 4.70 15.62
CA ARG A 71 -18.99 6.01 15.88
C ARG A 71 -20.24 6.25 15.06
N PHE A 72 -20.27 5.76 13.81
CA PHE A 72 -21.35 6.04 12.86
C PHE A 72 -22.22 4.83 12.54
N GLY A 73 -21.92 3.66 13.10
CA GLY A 73 -22.69 2.44 12.86
C GLY A 73 -22.71 2.05 11.38
N ALA A 74 -21.60 2.26 10.65
CA ALA A 74 -21.54 2.04 9.20
C ALA A 74 -21.93 0.62 8.78
N LEU A 75 -21.77 -0.38 9.66
CA LEU A 75 -22.23 -1.75 9.43
C LEU A 75 -23.75 -1.89 9.26
N LYS A 76 -24.55 -0.89 9.66
CA LYS A 76 -26.01 -0.86 9.41
C LYS A 76 -26.35 -0.74 7.92
N ARG A 77 -25.39 -0.35 7.08
CA ARG A 77 -25.57 -0.23 5.62
C ARG A 77 -24.71 -1.30 4.92
N PRO A 78 -25.30 -2.43 4.49
CA PRO A 78 -24.54 -3.52 3.87
C PRO A 78 -23.84 -3.01 2.61
N GLY A 79 -22.56 -3.35 2.46
CA GLY A 79 -21.72 -2.90 1.33
C GLY A 79 -20.98 -1.58 1.55
N LEU A 80 -21.38 -0.73 2.51
CA LEU A 80 -20.74 0.58 2.72
C LEU A 80 -19.28 0.44 3.18
N VAL A 81 -19.03 -0.37 4.21
CA VAL A 81 -17.69 -0.56 4.80
C VAL A 81 -16.75 -1.23 3.79
N ALA A 82 -17.23 -2.26 3.09
CA ALA A 82 -16.45 -2.94 2.06
C ALA A 82 -16.14 -2.02 0.88
N GLY A 83 -17.11 -1.23 0.43
CA GLY A 83 -16.89 -0.27 -0.65
C GLY A 83 -15.89 0.83 -0.27
N LEU A 84 -15.98 1.36 0.95
CA LEU A 84 -15.02 2.35 1.46
C LEU A 84 -13.62 1.74 1.62
N PHE A 85 -13.49 0.51 2.09
CA PHE A 85 -12.20 -0.19 2.15
C PHE A 85 -11.54 -0.27 0.77
N LEU A 86 -12.28 -0.72 -0.25
CA LEU A 86 -11.76 -0.84 -1.61
C LEU A 86 -11.30 0.52 -2.17
N LEU A 87 -12.08 1.58 -1.96
CA LEU A 87 -11.72 2.93 -2.41
C LEU A 87 -10.48 3.48 -1.72
N ILE A 88 -10.40 3.37 -0.38
CA ILE A 88 -9.25 3.85 0.39
C ILE A 88 -8.00 3.05 0.02
N TYR A 89 -8.10 1.72 0.00
CA TYR A 89 -6.98 0.85 -0.32
C TYR A 89 -6.43 1.12 -1.72
N ALA A 90 -7.30 1.18 -2.73
CA ALA A 90 -6.85 1.38 -4.10
C ALA A 90 -6.29 2.79 -4.34
N THR A 91 -6.76 3.79 -3.60
CA THR A 91 -6.14 5.12 -3.57
C THR A 91 -4.74 5.07 -2.95
N GLY A 92 -4.61 4.43 -1.78
CA GLY A 92 -3.32 4.23 -1.11
C GLY A 92 -2.32 3.51 -2.02
N ARG A 93 -2.77 2.42 -2.67
CA ARG A 93 -1.96 1.65 -3.62
C ARG A 93 -1.46 2.50 -4.78
N THR A 94 -2.34 3.31 -5.37
CA THR A 94 -1.97 4.22 -6.47
C THR A 94 -0.96 5.28 -6.03
N ILE A 95 -1.06 5.79 -4.81
CA ILE A 95 -0.11 6.77 -4.27
C ILE A 95 1.26 6.13 -4.04
N VAL A 96 1.31 5.01 -3.30
CA VAL A 96 2.54 4.28 -2.96
C VAL A 96 3.34 3.88 -4.20
N GLU A 97 2.65 3.44 -5.24
CA GLU A 97 3.26 2.93 -6.47
C GLU A 97 4.15 4.00 -7.18
N ASN A 98 3.86 5.29 -7.00
CA ASN A 98 4.72 6.37 -7.51
C ASN A 98 6.10 6.41 -6.83
N PHE A 99 6.20 5.92 -5.59
CA PHE A 99 7.43 5.89 -4.79
C PHE A 99 8.15 4.54 -4.89
N ARG A 100 7.49 3.49 -5.37
CA ARG A 100 8.07 2.16 -5.58
C ARG A 100 8.89 2.09 -6.85
N MET A 101 9.96 1.29 -6.84
CA MET A 101 10.63 0.94 -8.09
C MET A 101 9.68 0.10 -8.95
N PRO A 102 9.53 0.41 -10.26
CA PRO A 102 8.70 -0.41 -11.14
C PRO A 102 9.31 -1.81 -11.23
N ASP A 103 8.52 -2.83 -10.92
CA ASP A 103 8.96 -4.22 -11.02
C ASP A 103 9.33 -4.55 -12.48
N SER A 104 10.39 -5.33 -12.66
CA SER A 104 10.94 -5.74 -13.96
C SER A 104 9.97 -6.56 -14.84
N PHE A 105 8.83 -7.01 -14.29
CA PHE A 105 7.77 -7.70 -15.02
C PHE A 105 6.82 -6.75 -15.78
N VAL A 106 7.05 -5.43 -15.72
CA VAL A 106 6.29 -4.39 -16.43
C VAL A 106 6.91 -4.09 -17.82
N ASP A 107 7.65 -5.05 -18.40
CA ASP A 107 8.15 -5.00 -19.78
C ASP A 107 6.99 -5.13 -20.78
N GLY A 108 6.25 -4.04 -21.00
CA GLY A 108 5.16 -3.97 -21.99
C GLY A 108 4.02 -3.03 -21.65
N LEU A 109 3.93 -2.51 -20.42
CA LEU A 109 2.98 -1.45 -20.09
C LEU A 109 3.58 -0.06 -20.41
N PRO A 110 2.74 0.92 -20.78
CA PRO A 110 3.22 2.29 -20.95
C PRO A 110 3.92 2.78 -19.68
N GLN A 111 5.04 3.51 -19.79
CA GLN A 111 5.85 3.96 -18.65
C GLN A 111 5.10 4.79 -17.58
N TRP A 112 3.86 5.21 -17.89
CA TRP A 112 2.97 5.98 -17.03
C TRP A 112 1.87 5.14 -16.35
N ILE A 113 1.72 3.85 -16.70
CA ILE A 113 0.78 2.93 -16.07
C ILE A 113 1.55 1.83 -15.37
N THR A 114 1.40 1.81 -14.05
CA THR A 114 1.98 0.81 -13.17
C THR A 114 0.98 -0.34 -12.92
N MET A 115 1.49 -1.52 -12.57
CA MET A 115 0.64 -2.68 -12.26
C MET A 115 -0.31 -2.38 -11.10
N GLY A 116 0.18 -1.63 -10.09
CA GLY A 116 -0.63 -1.17 -8.96
C GLY A 116 -1.81 -0.27 -9.38
N GLN A 117 -1.63 0.60 -10.36
CA GLN A 117 -2.72 1.43 -10.90
C GLN A 117 -3.74 0.60 -11.68
N LEU A 118 -3.28 -0.34 -12.52
CA LEU A 118 -4.16 -1.20 -13.30
C LEU A 118 -5.08 -2.04 -12.39
N LEU A 119 -4.52 -2.63 -11.33
CA LEU A 119 -5.26 -3.39 -10.33
C LEU A 119 -6.16 -2.50 -9.45
N SER A 120 -5.83 -1.21 -9.31
CA SER A 120 -6.64 -0.25 -8.56
C SER A 120 -7.94 0.13 -9.30
N ILE A 121 -7.96 0.13 -10.63
CA ILE A 121 -9.15 0.48 -11.43
C ILE A 121 -10.39 -0.37 -11.08
N PRO A 122 -10.35 -1.72 -11.13
CA PRO A 122 -11.52 -2.54 -10.78
C PRO A 122 -11.92 -2.36 -9.32
N MET A 123 -10.97 -2.11 -8.42
CA MET A 123 -11.26 -1.83 -7.01
C MET A 123 -11.97 -0.49 -6.82
N TRP A 124 -11.58 0.55 -7.57
CA TRP A 124 -12.28 1.85 -7.57
C TRP A 124 -13.72 1.69 -8.06
N ILE A 125 -13.91 0.99 -9.17
CA ILE A 125 -15.24 0.76 -9.76
C ILE A 125 -16.12 -0.05 -8.81
N GLY A 126 -15.62 -1.19 -8.31
CA GLY A 126 -16.36 -2.04 -7.39
C GLY A 126 -16.67 -1.36 -6.05
N GLY A 127 -15.70 -0.60 -5.52
CA GLY A 127 -15.86 0.19 -4.30
C GLY A 127 -16.93 1.27 -4.44
N ALA A 128 -16.87 2.05 -5.53
CA ALA A 128 -17.86 3.09 -5.82
C ALA A 128 -19.27 2.49 -6.01
N TRP A 129 -19.38 1.36 -6.70
CA TRP A 129 -20.66 0.65 -6.90
C TRP A 129 -21.26 0.16 -5.56
N LEU A 130 -20.44 -0.41 -4.68
CA LEU A 130 -20.87 -0.86 -3.35
C LEU A 130 -21.33 0.32 -2.48
N VAL A 131 -20.57 1.41 -2.45
CA VAL A 131 -20.96 2.62 -1.70
C VAL A 131 -22.25 3.20 -2.25
N TRP A 132 -22.39 3.32 -3.57
CA TRP A 132 -23.61 3.80 -4.20
C TRP A 132 -24.81 2.94 -3.77
N ASN A 133 -24.72 1.63 -3.92
CA ASN A 133 -25.83 0.73 -3.57
C ASN A 133 -26.17 0.75 -2.07
N ALA A 134 -25.17 0.92 -1.20
CA ALA A 134 -25.39 1.02 0.24
C ALA A 134 -26.06 2.33 0.67
N LEU A 135 -25.92 3.40 -0.12
CA LEU A 135 -26.52 4.72 0.15
C LEU A 135 -27.87 4.94 -0.55
N LYS A 136 -28.25 4.09 -1.52
CA LYS A 136 -29.62 4.10 -2.08
C LYS A 136 -30.63 3.87 -0.96
N LYS A 137 -31.61 4.78 -0.84
CA LYS A 137 -32.76 4.58 0.06
C LYS A 137 -33.49 3.31 -0.37
N LYS A 138 -33.60 2.31 0.51
CA LYS A 138 -34.55 1.20 0.28
C LYS A 138 -35.95 1.82 0.21
N PRO A 139 -36.79 1.47 -0.78
CA PRO A 139 -38.19 1.85 -0.75
C PRO A 139 -38.75 1.38 0.58
N SER A 140 -39.35 2.28 1.35
CA SER A 140 -40.09 1.90 2.55
C SER A 140 -41.14 0.89 2.10
N ALA A 141 -40.98 -0.37 2.50
CA ALA A 141 -42.09 -1.32 2.48
C ALA A 141 -43.15 -0.72 3.40
N GLN A 142 -44.13 -0.03 2.81
CA GLN A 142 -45.34 0.38 3.49
C GLN A 142 -46.08 -0.93 3.82
N ASN A 143 -46.11 -1.26 5.11
CA ASN A 143 -47.09 -2.18 5.68
C ASN A 143 -48.40 -1.41 5.92
#